data_AF-G4YJ76-F1
#
_entry.id   AF-G4YJ76-F1
#
_cell.length_a   1.000
_cell.length_b   1.000
_cell.length_c   1.000
_cell.angle_alpha   90.00
_cell.angle_beta   90.00
_cell.angle_gamma   90.00
#
_symmetry.space_group_name_H-M   'P 1'
#
loop_
_entity.id
_entity.type
_entity.pdbx_description
1 polymer ?
#
loop_
_entity_poly.entity_id
_entity_poly.type
_entity_poly.pdbx_seq_one_letter_code
_entity_poly.pdbx_strand_id
1 'polypeptide(L)'
;MRLYCSTLLAVVTLFAVGTSVVTGDNDRNKLFRGATAGLPVVSPVLTKNERDSTARRVLRAVDDNEDDRAFGIPSMSTITETAMKIPGASTVAGLAKTLPGASMVGDLAQKMQYQYWLKMNKTPDEVKTILGLDDLGTKILDSPNLDIWIRYAKMYNERNNLPDTSMISELLKKIPSDRIMELVKKIPDSAKIIESVQYQYWLRMNKTPDEVKTILGLDNLGAKILDHPNVDIWVRYTGMYNKRKKLPDSSMISGLLKVVPTDKMMELVKKIPGSAKAIESVQHQYWLRMKTTPEEVKKLLGLDDLGAKILESPNLDIWIRYTRTYNERNNLPETAMIEDLLKMIPADRTMELAKKLPGSAKTIENVQCQLLLQMSKTPSEVKTLLGLDTLGTKLLDSPNLNIWIRFKRMYKQQHGAAAAA
;
A
#
# COMPACT_ATOMS: atom_id res chain seq x y z
N MET A 1 -11.23 25.79 -9.23
CA MET A 1 -11.74 24.46 -8.79
C MET A 1 -11.67 23.36 -9.87
N ARG A 2 -10.82 23.46 -10.91
CA ARG A 2 -10.69 22.43 -11.98
C ARG A 2 -9.35 21.65 -11.98
N LEU A 3 -8.43 21.97 -11.06
CA LEU A 3 -7.06 21.42 -11.03
C LEU A 3 -6.90 20.17 -10.14
N TYR A 4 -7.90 19.77 -9.36
CA TYR A 4 -7.81 18.62 -8.44
C TYR A 4 -8.26 17.28 -9.07
N CYS A 5 -8.94 17.28 -10.22
CA CYS A 5 -9.36 16.05 -10.91
C CYS A 5 -8.26 15.43 -11.79
N SER A 6 -7.36 16.24 -12.34
CA SER A 6 -6.34 15.78 -13.29
C SER A 6 -5.18 15.03 -12.65
N THR A 7 -4.86 15.30 -11.38
CA THR A 7 -3.83 14.55 -10.63
C THR A 7 -4.33 13.19 -10.11
N LEU A 8 -5.64 12.95 -10.11
CA LEU A 8 -6.26 11.72 -9.62
C LEU A 8 -6.15 10.54 -10.61
N LEU A 9 -6.09 10.82 -11.92
CA LEU A 9 -6.08 9.80 -12.98
C LEU A 9 -4.74 9.04 -13.04
N ALA A 10 -3.62 9.72 -12.75
CA ALA A 10 -2.27 9.16 -12.90
C ALA A 10 -1.93 8.04 -11.90
N VAL A 11 -2.61 8.00 -10.74
CA VAL A 11 -2.27 7.05 -9.66
C VAL A 11 -2.97 5.69 -9.84
N VAL A 12 -4.09 5.63 -10.56
CA VAL A 12 -4.81 4.36 -10.82
C VAL A 12 -4.15 3.56 -11.96
N THR A 13 -3.59 4.23 -12.96
CA THR A 13 -2.84 3.57 -14.05
C THR A 13 -1.54 2.90 -13.58
N LEU A 14 -0.94 3.38 -12.48
CA LEU A 14 0.33 2.83 -11.96
C LEU A 14 0.18 1.52 -11.19
N PHE A 15 -1.02 1.16 -10.71
CA PHE A 15 -1.24 -0.11 -10.00
C PHE A 15 -1.66 -1.27 -10.92
N ALA A 16 -1.94 -1.02 -12.21
CA ALA A 16 -2.35 -2.05 -13.16
C ALA A 16 -1.19 -2.74 -13.92
N VAL A 17 0.05 -2.23 -13.81
CA VAL A 17 1.22 -2.77 -14.55
C VAL A 17 2.19 -3.55 -13.63
N GLY A 18 1.86 -3.72 -12.36
CA GLY A 18 2.81 -4.17 -11.33
C GLY A 18 2.57 -5.54 -10.72
N THR A 19 2.07 -6.56 -11.43
CA THR A 19 2.16 -7.96 -10.98
C THR A 19 2.25 -8.93 -12.16
N SER A 20 3.44 -9.05 -12.74
CA SER A 20 3.82 -10.25 -13.49
C SER A 20 5.25 -10.62 -13.12
N VAL A 21 5.46 -11.93 -12.88
CA VAL A 21 6.73 -12.63 -12.59
C VAL A 21 7.16 -12.49 -11.10
N VAL A 22 7.25 -13.53 -10.26
CA VAL A 22 7.80 -14.90 -10.42
C VAL A 22 7.00 -15.88 -9.53
N THR A 23 6.37 -16.91 -10.10
CA THR A 23 6.10 -18.17 -9.38
C THR A 23 7.35 -19.03 -9.50
N GLY A 24 8.10 -19.16 -8.41
CA GLY A 24 9.21 -20.11 -8.31
C GLY A 24 8.66 -21.49 -8.08
N ASP A 25 8.64 -22.31 -9.13
CA ASP A 25 8.37 -23.74 -9.05
C ASP A 25 9.67 -24.46 -8.70
N ASN A 26 9.60 -25.33 -7.70
CA ASN A 26 10.74 -25.90 -7.01
C ASN A 26 10.76 -27.40 -7.26
N ASP A 27 11.31 -27.82 -8.41
CA ASP A 27 11.59 -29.24 -8.69
C ASP A 27 13.03 -29.42 -9.15
N ARG A 28 13.89 -29.75 -8.17
CA ARG A 28 15.23 -30.31 -8.38
C ARG A 28 15.13 -31.82 -8.40
N ASN A 29 15.28 -32.43 -9.58
CA ASN A 29 16.09 -33.63 -9.86
C ASN A 29 15.53 -34.44 -11.04
N LYS A 30 16.29 -34.46 -12.15
CA LYS A 30 16.43 -35.53 -13.17
C LYS A 30 17.46 -35.03 -14.20
N LEU A 31 18.75 -35.36 -14.05
CA LEU A 31 19.48 -36.51 -14.60
C LEU A 31 19.65 -36.53 -16.14
N PHE A 32 20.91 -36.27 -16.53
CA PHE A 32 21.77 -36.94 -17.54
C PHE A 32 21.76 -36.62 -19.06
N ARG A 33 23.03 -36.48 -19.55
CA ARG A 33 23.62 -36.61 -20.90
C ARG A 33 23.34 -35.43 -21.85
N GLY A 34 24.30 -34.80 -22.54
CA GLY A 34 25.71 -35.08 -22.82
C GLY A 34 25.95 -34.78 -24.31
N ALA A 35 26.85 -33.86 -24.67
CA ALA A 35 27.53 -33.81 -25.97
C ALA A 35 28.60 -32.70 -25.98
N THR A 36 29.77 -33.10 -26.42
CA THR A 36 31.03 -32.38 -26.58
C THR A 36 31.13 -31.61 -27.90
N ALA A 37 32.01 -30.60 -27.92
CA ALA A 37 33.01 -30.29 -28.97
C ALA A 37 32.97 -28.85 -29.52
N GLY A 38 34.15 -28.21 -29.54
CA GLY A 38 34.47 -27.12 -30.47
C GLY A 38 35.06 -25.85 -29.85
N LEU A 39 36.33 -25.87 -29.44
CA LEU A 39 37.21 -24.69 -29.52
C LEU A 39 37.93 -24.70 -30.87
N PRO A 40 38.39 -23.54 -31.35
CA PRO A 40 39.84 -23.39 -31.40
C PRO A 40 40.36 -22.06 -30.83
N VAL A 41 41.58 -22.22 -30.36
CA VAL A 41 42.53 -21.27 -29.75
C VAL A 41 43.11 -20.32 -30.80
N VAL A 42 43.23 -19.02 -30.49
CA VAL A 42 44.40 -18.21 -30.85
C VAL A 42 44.65 -17.14 -29.77
N SER A 43 45.80 -17.24 -29.10
CA SER A 43 46.56 -16.15 -28.46
C SER A 43 47.95 -16.18 -29.12
N PRO A 44 48.73 -15.08 -29.24
CA PRO A 44 49.10 -14.16 -28.16
C PRO A 44 49.12 -12.67 -28.61
N VAL A 45 49.21 -11.66 -27.73
CA VAL A 45 50.46 -11.07 -27.23
C VAL A 45 50.14 -10.09 -26.10
N LEU A 46 50.90 -10.21 -25.03
CA LEU A 46 50.92 -9.34 -23.86
C LEU A 46 51.54 -7.97 -24.17
N THR A 47 50.88 -6.89 -23.77
CA THR A 47 51.58 -5.68 -23.34
C THR A 47 51.01 -5.20 -22.00
N LYS A 48 51.86 -4.47 -21.30
CA LYS A 48 52.09 -4.50 -19.85
C LYS A 48 51.68 -3.17 -19.22
N ASN A 49 51.24 -3.26 -17.98
CA ASN A 49 51.15 -2.22 -16.95
C ASN A 49 50.14 -1.07 -17.15
N GLU A 50 49.13 -1.05 -16.28
CA GLU A 50 48.97 0.01 -15.28
C GLU A 50 47.94 -0.43 -14.22
N ARG A 51 48.24 -0.13 -12.94
CA ARG A 51 47.47 -0.42 -11.70
C ARG A 51 47.82 -1.71 -10.95
N ASP A 52 48.93 -1.70 -10.20
CA ASP A 52 48.95 -2.29 -8.84
C ASP A 52 50.21 -1.85 -8.07
N SER A 53 50.14 -0.77 -7.28
CA SER A 53 51.28 -0.37 -6.43
C SER A 53 50.92 0.46 -5.18
N THR A 54 49.89 0.08 -4.42
CA THR A 54 49.72 0.67 -3.07
C THR A 54 49.24 -0.29 -1.98
N ALA A 55 48.75 -1.49 -2.29
CA ALA A 55 48.09 -2.33 -1.26
C ALA A 55 48.95 -3.47 -0.66
N ARG A 56 50.19 -3.72 -1.11
CA ARG A 56 50.95 -4.92 -0.71
C ARG A 56 52.40 -4.68 -0.26
N ARG A 57 52.66 -3.58 0.47
CA ARG A 57 54.00 -3.30 1.01
C ARG A 57 54.09 -3.07 2.52
N VAL A 58 53.12 -3.54 3.30
CA VAL A 58 53.15 -3.45 4.78
C VAL A 58 52.95 -4.82 5.47
N LEU A 59 53.26 -5.92 4.78
CA LEU A 59 53.34 -7.24 5.40
C LEU A 59 54.74 -7.82 5.18
N ARG A 60 55.67 -7.42 6.08
CA ARG A 60 56.86 -8.12 6.60
C ARG A 60 58.06 -7.17 6.76
N ALA A 61 58.34 -6.80 8.00
CA ALA A 61 59.62 -7.04 8.65
C ALA A 61 59.51 -6.55 10.11
N VAL A 62 59.70 -7.48 11.04
CA VAL A 62 60.03 -7.22 12.44
C VAL A 62 61.54 -7.01 12.45
N ASP A 63 62.02 -5.87 12.96
CA ASP A 63 63.23 -5.83 13.79
C ASP A 63 63.32 -4.50 14.56
N ASP A 64 63.96 -4.60 15.73
CA ASP A 64 63.95 -3.71 16.88
C ASP A 64 64.59 -2.31 16.67
N ASN A 65 63.95 -1.25 17.18
CA ASN A 65 64.50 -0.31 18.17
C ASN A 65 63.64 0.94 18.38
N GLU A 66 63.82 1.50 19.59
CA GLU A 66 63.07 2.52 20.29
C GLU A 66 63.01 3.92 19.64
N ASP A 67 62.00 4.66 20.13
CA ASP A 67 61.86 6.11 20.17
C ASP A 67 61.87 6.87 18.84
N ASP A 68 60.66 7.23 18.39
CA ASP A 68 60.40 8.66 18.16
C ASP A 68 58.91 9.02 18.21
N ARG A 69 58.66 10.13 18.89
CA ARG A 69 57.37 10.76 19.18
C ARG A 69 56.61 11.09 17.90
N ALA A 70 55.67 10.24 17.50
CA ALA A 70 54.59 10.64 16.61
C ALA A 70 53.33 10.88 17.46
N PHE A 71 52.72 12.07 17.32
CA PHE A 71 51.35 12.37 17.72
C PHE A 71 50.41 11.38 17.02
N GLY A 72 50.29 10.17 17.55
CA GLY A 72 49.40 9.14 17.06
C GLY A 72 47.99 9.56 17.39
N ILE A 73 47.19 9.89 16.37
CA ILE A 73 45.74 9.89 16.50
C ILE A 73 45.38 8.52 17.10
N PRO A 74 44.83 8.44 18.32
CA PRO A 74 44.55 7.17 18.94
C PRO A 74 43.62 6.38 18.03
N SER A 75 43.81 5.06 17.93
CA SER A 75 42.89 4.23 17.15
C SER A 75 41.46 4.49 17.64
N MET A 76 40.45 4.46 16.74
CA MET A 76 39.06 4.65 17.15
C MET A 76 38.65 3.69 18.28
N SER A 77 39.23 2.48 18.32
CA SER A 77 39.08 1.53 19.43
C SER A 77 39.65 2.04 20.76
N THR A 78 40.81 2.70 20.75
CA THR A 78 41.44 3.31 21.92
C THR A 78 40.65 4.52 22.41
N ILE A 79 40.12 5.35 21.51
CA ILE A 79 39.24 6.48 21.85
C ILE A 79 37.97 5.96 22.55
N THR A 80 37.35 4.91 22.00
CA THR A 80 36.15 4.31 22.60
C THR A 80 36.42 3.69 23.97
N GLU A 81 37.53 2.98 24.14
CA GLU A 81 37.86 2.35 25.42
C GLU A 81 38.16 3.39 26.51
N THR A 82 38.80 4.49 26.14
CA THR A 82 39.15 5.58 27.07
C THR A 82 37.93 6.41 27.44
N ALA A 83 37.03 6.72 26.50
CA ALA A 83 35.78 7.43 26.77
C ALA A 83 34.78 6.60 27.61
N MET A 84 34.85 5.27 27.54
CA MET A 84 33.95 4.34 28.27
C MET A 84 34.41 4.01 29.70
N LYS A 85 35.65 4.34 30.09
CA LYS A 85 36.17 4.14 31.46
C LYS A 85 35.73 5.21 32.46
N ILE A 86 34.97 6.23 32.04
CA ILE A 86 34.48 7.29 32.92
C ILE A 86 33.12 6.87 33.52
N PRO A 87 33.03 6.61 34.84
CA PRO A 87 31.75 6.40 35.49
C PRO A 87 30.90 7.68 35.36
N GLY A 88 29.71 7.58 34.76
CA GLY A 88 28.85 8.74 34.45
C GLY A 88 28.92 9.26 33.00
N ALA A 89 29.59 8.55 32.07
CA ALA A 89 29.68 8.89 30.64
C ALA A 89 28.36 8.82 29.83
N SER A 90 27.19 8.84 30.48
CA SER A 90 25.87 8.99 29.82
C SER A 90 25.73 10.35 29.10
N THR A 91 26.69 11.25 29.27
CA THR A 91 26.68 12.62 28.74
C THR A 91 27.62 12.86 27.56
N VAL A 92 28.43 11.89 27.09
CA VAL A 92 29.34 12.15 25.94
C VAL A 92 28.55 12.45 24.65
N ALA A 93 27.46 11.73 24.38
CA ALA A 93 26.57 12.02 23.26
C ALA A 93 25.74 13.31 23.47
N GLY A 94 25.41 13.65 24.71
CA GLY A 94 24.69 14.89 25.06
C GLY A 94 25.57 16.14 24.92
N LEU A 95 26.83 16.06 25.36
CA LEU A 95 27.85 17.10 25.23
C LEU A 95 28.33 17.25 23.78
N ALA A 96 28.39 16.17 23.01
CA ALA A 96 28.72 16.26 21.58
C ALA A 96 27.69 17.07 20.80
N LYS A 97 26.41 17.13 21.18
CA LYS A 97 25.39 17.88 20.41
C LYS A 97 25.58 19.40 20.39
N THR A 98 26.47 19.98 21.19
CA THR A 98 26.64 21.44 21.33
C THR A 98 27.73 22.05 20.42
N LEU A 99 28.44 21.26 19.62
CA LEU A 99 29.53 21.71 18.75
C LEU A 99 29.16 21.70 17.24
N PRO A 100 29.68 22.62 16.40
CA PRO A 100 29.48 22.57 14.96
C PRO A 100 30.05 21.25 14.36
N GLY A 101 29.24 20.50 13.62
CA GLY A 101 29.62 19.18 13.07
C GLY A 101 29.48 17.99 14.05
N ALA A 102 29.05 18.25 15.29
CA ALA A 102 29.06 17.25 16.33
C ALA A 102 27.74 16.47 16.50
N SER A 103 26.72 16.77 15.68
CA SER A 103 25.58 15.86 15.48
C SER A 103 26.03 14.53 14.88
N MET A 104 26.92 14.56 13.88
CA MET A 104 27.45 13.34 13.23
C MET A 104 28.35 12.54 14.19
N VAL A 105 29.15 13.23 15.00
CA VAL A 105 30.00 12.63 16.04
C VAL A 105 29.14 12.03 17.16
N GLY A 106 28.08 12.73 17.57
CA GLY A 106 27.11 12.25 18.56
C GLY A 106 26.34 11.02 18.10
N ASP A 107 25.87 11.00 16.85
CA ASP A 107 25.17 9.86 16.26
C ASP A 107 26.08 8.64 16.12
N LEU A 108 27.35 8.85 15.74
CA LEU A 108 28.35 7.80 15.65
C LEU A 108 28.67 7.23 17.05
N ALA A 109 28.89 8.09 18.04
CA ALA A 109 29.11 7.69 19.42
C ALA A 109 27.92 6.88 19.97
N GLN A 110 26.69 7.31 19.70
CA GLN A 110 25.48 6.61 20.11
C GLN A 110 25.36 5.22 19.47
N LYS A 111 25.64 5.11 18.17
CA LYS A 111 25.68 3.82 17.46
C LYS A 111 26.75 2.89 18.03
N MET A 112 27.95 3.42 18.31
CA MET A 112 29.03 2.64 18.93
C MET A 112 28.64 2.14 20.33
N GLN A 113 27.96 2.97 21.12
CA GLN A 113 27.44 2.58 22.43
C GLN A 113 26.43 1.43 22.32
N TYR A 114 25.48 1.48 21.38
CA TYR A 114 24.55 0.37 21.14
C TYR A 114 25.27 -0.92 20.74
N GLN A 115 26.24 -0.84 19.81
CA GLN A 115 27.01 -2.00 19.38
C GLN A 115 27.83 -2.62 20.52
N TYR A 116 28.40 -1.77 21.38
CA TYR A 116 29.11 -2.24 22.57
C TYR A 116 28.17 -2.99 23.51
N TRP A 117 27.02 -2.42 23.87
CA TRP A 117 26.04 -3.08 24.74
C TRP A 117 25.56 -4.41 24.14
N LEU A 118 25.28 -4.46 22.84
CA LEU A 118 24.92 -5.70 22.15
C LEU A 118 26.08 -6.72 22.16
N LYS A 119 27.33 -6.30 21.91
CA LYS A 119 28.52 -7.16 21.94
C LYS A 119 28.75 -7.77 23.33
N MET A 120 28.53 -6.98 24.37
CA MET A 120 28.62 -7.41 25.76
C MET A 120 27.37 -8.18 26.24
N ASN A 121 26.43 -8.49 25.34
CA ASN A 121 25.16 -9.17 25.64
C ASN A 121 24.36 -8.53 26.78
N LYS A 122 24.42 -7.19 26.90
CA LYS A 122 23.63 -6.48 27.92
C LYS A 122 22.15 -6.57 27.60
N THR A 123 21.36 -6.98 28.57
CA THR A 123 19.90 -7.00 28.46
C THR A 123 19.33 -5.58 28.46
N PRO A 124 18.10 -5.38 27.93
CA PRO A 124 17.41 -4.09 28.05
C PRO A 124 17.25 -3.61 29.49
N ASP A 125 17.08 -4.51 30.46
CA ASP A 125 17.00 -4.14 31.89
C ASP A 125 18.34 -3.62 32.41
N GLU A 126 19.47 -4.28 32.10
CA GLU A 126 20.79 -3.75 32.47
C GLU A 126 21.08 -2.39 31.84
N VAL A 127 20.70 -2.19 30.57
CA VAL A 127 20.85 -0.89 29.89
C VAL A 127 19.93 0.16 30.49
N LYS A 128 18.73 -0.23 30.95
CA LYS A 128 17.82 0.65 31.69
C LYS A 128 18.48 1.18 32.97
N THR A 129 19.16 0.31 33.71
CA THR A 129 19.94 0.67 34.91
C THR A 129 21.12 1.58 34.56
N ILE A 130 21.89 1.24 33.52
CA ILE A 130 23.01 2.06 33.05
C ILE A 130 22.56 3.48 32.68
N LEU A 131 21.36 3.61 32.13
CA LEU A 131 20.77 4.89 31.73
C LEU A 131 20.07 5.63 32.88
N GLY A 132 20.08 5.08 34.09
CA GLY A 132 19.44 5.68 35.26
C GLY A 132 17.92 5.80 35.11
N LEU A 133 17.30 4.86 34.39
CA LEU A 133 15.85 4.85 34.15
C LEU A 133 15.07 4.03 35.20
N ASP A 134 15.78 3.38 36.11
CA ASP A 134 15.18 2.68 37.25
C ASP A 134 14.64 3.66 38.28
N ASP A 135 13.63 3.22 39.04
CA ASP A 135 12.99 3.97 40.12
C ASP A 135 12.34 5.32 39.76
N LEU A 136 12.35 5.70 38.48
CA LEU A 136 11.70 6.94 38.01
C LEU A 136 10.17 6.84 37.99
N GLY A 137 9.59 5.65 38.10
CA GLY A 137 8.15 5.43 38.02
C GLY A 137 7.57 6.08 36.77
N THR A 138 6.64 7.02 36.94
CA THR A 138 6.03 7.76 35.84
C THR A 138 6.87 8.92 35.28
N LYS A 139 7.92 9.36 35.99
CA LYS A 139 8.86 10.40 35.53
C LYS A 139 9.80 9.90 34.43
N ILE A 140 9.84 8.59 34.22
CA ILE A 140 10.63 7.96 33.15
C ILE A 140 10.28 8.54 31.77
N LEU A 141 9.03 8.98 31.58
CA LEU A 141 8.54 9.57 30.34
C LEU A 141 9.17 10.92 29.98
N ASP A 142 9.72 11.62 30.96
CA ASP A 142 10.37 12.91 30.77
C ASP A 142 11.89 12.78 30.73
N SER A 143 12.42 11.56 30.86
CA SER A 143 13.86 11.32 30.81
C SER A 143 14.39 11.44 29.38
N PRO A 144 15.47 12.23 29.14
CA PRO A 144 16.12 12.30 27.83
C PRO A 144 16.75 10.97 27.40
N ASN A 145 16.97 10.05 28.34
CA ASN A 145 17.55 8.73 28.06
C ASN A 145 16.51 7.69 27.64
N LEU A 146 15.21 7.97 27.75
CA LEU A 146 14.16 7.01 27.41
C LEU A 146 14.21 6.61 25.94
N ASP A 147 14.42 7.58 25.06
CA ASP A 147 14.57 7.34 23.63
C ASP A 147 15.77 6.44 23.30
N ILE A 148 16.91 6.70 23.96
CA ILE A 148 18.13 5.90 23.82
C ILE A 148 17.83 4.44 24.17
N TRP A 149 17.09 4.23 25.26
CA TRP A 149 16.68 2.91 25.71
C TRP A 149 15.70 2.23 24.74
N ILE A 150 14.68 2.93 24.23
CA ILE A 150 13.69 2.37 23.30
C ILE A 150 14.38 1.87 22.02
N ARG A 151 15.28 2.67 21.45
CA ARG A 151 16.03 2.29 20.25
C ARG A 151 16.93 1.08 20.51
N TYR A 152 17.62 1.06 21.65
CA TYR A 152 18.43 -0.09 22.04
C TYR A 152 17.58 -1.36 22.18
N ALA A 153 16.45 -1.28 22.89
CA ALA A 153 15.55 -2.40 23.11
C ALA A 153 15.02 -2.98 21.78
N LYS A 154 14.74 -2.13 20.78
CA LYS A 154 14.41 -2.58 19.42
C LYS A 154 15.54 -3.37 18.77
N MET A 155 16.77 -2.85 18.79
CA MET A 155 17.94 -3.56 18.24
C MET A 155 18.21 -4.88 18.97
N TYR A 156 18.01 -4.90 20.29
CA TYR A 156 18.11 -6.12 21.08
C TYR A 156 17.06 -7.16 20.67
N ASN A 157 15.80 -6.74 20.46
CA ASN A 157 14.74 -7.63 20.01
C ASN A 157 15.08 -8.24 18.65
N GLU A 158 15.50 -7.42 17.68
CA GLU A 158 15.91 -7.86 16.34
C GLU A 158 17.06 -8.88 16.40
N ARG A 159 18.12 -8.59 17.18
CA ARG A 159 19.27 -9.51 17.32
C ARG A 159 18.88 -10.85 17.93
N ASN A 160 17.90 -10.87 18.83
CA ASN A 160 17.50 -12.06 19.57
C ASN A 160 16.24 -12.73 18.98
N ASN A 161 15.81 -12.33 17.77
CA ASN A 161 14.59 -12.85 17.11
C ASN A 161 13.32 -12.74 18.00
N LEU A 162 13.24 -11.68 18.81
CA LEU A 162 12.05 -11.37 19.61
C LEU A 162 11.11 -10.44 18.83
N PRO A 163 9.81 -10.39 19.15
CA PRO A 163 8.92 -9.38 18.60
C PRO A 163 9.47 -7.97 18.84
N ASP A 164 9.51 -7.14 17.80
CA ASP A 164 10.09 -5.78 17.80
C ASP A 164 9.68 -4.93 19.01
N THR A 165 8.45 -5.13 19.51
CA THR A 165 7.85 -4.34 20.58
C THR A 165 7.88 -5.00 21.96
N SER A 166 8.39 -6.22 22.10
CA SER A 166 8.24 -7.03 23.34
C SER A 166 8.79 -6.34 24.60
N MET A 167 10.08 -6.02 24.60
CA MET A 167 10.77 -5.35 25.73
C MET A 167 10.22 -3.95 26.00
N ILE A 168 9.87 -3.20 24.94
CA ILE A 168 9.32 -1.84 25.09
C ILE A 168 7.89 -1.90 25.64
N SER A 169 7.10 -2.89 25.23
CA SER A 169 5.75 -3.10 25.75
C SER A 169 5.75 -3.40 27.24
N GLU A 170 6.77 -4.09 27.75
CA GLU A 170 6.91 -4.33 29.19
C GLU A 170 7.06 -3.02 29.98
N LEU A 171 7.87 -2.10 29.47
CA LEU A 171 8.05 -0.79 30.09
C LEU A 171 6.76 0.03 30.04
N LEU A 172 6.09 0.07 28.89
CA LEU A 172 4.96 0.96 28.65
C LEU A 172 3.63 0.40 29.19
N LYS A 173 3.51 -0.90 29.54
CA LYS A 173 2.23 -1.55 29.91
C LYS A 173 1.49 -0.90 31.08
N LYS A 174 2.19 -0.21 31.98
CA LYS A 174 1.63 0.45 33.17
C LYS A 174 1.34 1.93 32.96
N ILE A 175 1.64 2.48 31.79
CA ILE A 175 1.56 3.90 31.50
C ILE A 175 0.21 4.19 30.82
N PRO A 176 -0.54 5.22 31.28
CA PRO A 176 -1.76 5.66 30.61
C PRO A 176 -1.53 5.98 29.13
N SER A 177 -2.48 5.58 28.27
CA SER A 177 -2.32 5.67 26.81
C SER A 177 -2.16 7.11 26.32
N ASP A 178 -2.87 8.07 26.91
CA ASP A 178 -2.74 9.50 26.66
C ASP A 178 -1.28 9.98 26.84
N ARG A 179 -0.63 9.56 27.93
CA ARG A 179 0.78 9.89 28.19
C ARG A 179 1.75 9.21 27.22
N ILE A 180 1.45 7.99 26.78
CA ILE A 180 2.25 7.32 25.74
C ILE A 180 2.14 8.09 24.41
N MET A 181 0.96 8.63 24.08
CA MET A 181 0.77 9.42 22.87
C MET A 181 1.48 10.77 22.92
N GLU A 182 1.72 11.35 24.09
CA GLU A 182 2.61 12.49 24.23
C GLU A 182 4.07 12.15 23.87
N LEU A 183 4.55 10.94 24.20
CA LEU A 183 5.91 10.51 23.85
C LEU A 183 6.13 10.42 22.35
N VAL A 184 5.11 10.00 21.59
CA VAL A 184 5.18 9.96 20.12
C VAL A 184 5.58 11.32 19.55
N LYS A 185 5.13 12.41 20.19
CA LYS A 185 5.49 13.79 19.81
C LYS A 185 6.85 14.21 20.36
N LYS A 186 7.15 13.87 21.62
CA LYS A 186 8.42 14.23 22.29
C LYS A 186 9.64 13.52 21.70
N ILE A 187 9.46 12.31 21.18
CA ILE A 187 10.52 11.41 20.74
C ILE A 187 10.24 10.91 19.31
N PRO A 188 10.39 11.79 18.30
CA PRO A 188 9.99 11.50 16.92
C PRO A 188 10.72 10.29 16.31
N ASP A 189 11.97 10.06 16.69
CA ASP A 189 12.77 8.95 16.18
C ASP A 189 12.27 7.58 16.67
N SER A 190 11.63 7.54 17.84
CA SER A 190 11.02 6.34 18.42
C SER A 190 9.50 6.28 18.22
N ALA A 191 8.89 7.31 17.62
CA ALA A 191 7.45 7.46 17.46
C ALA A 191 6.76 6.21 16.88
N LYS A 192 7.28 5.66 15.77
CA LYS A 192 6.71 4.46 15.13
C LYS A 192 6.73 3.23 16.02
N ILE A 193 7.76 3.09 16.85
CA ILE A 193 7.92 1.96 17.79
C ILE A 193 6.88 2.09 18.89
N ILE A 194 6.76 3.30 19.46
CA ILE A 194 5.80 3.64 20.51
C ILE A 194 4.37 3.44 20.02
N GLU A 195 4.04 3.95 18.82
CA GLU A 195 2.74 3.73 18.18
C GLU A 195 2.45 2.23 18.00
N SER A 196 3.41 1.45 17.51
CA SER A 196 3.23 0.01 17.31
C SER A 196 2.94 -0.72 18.63
N VAL A 197 3.67 -0.41 19.70
CA VAL A 197 3.42 -0.94 21.05
C VAL A 197 1.99 -0.60 21.48
N GLN A 198 1.58 0.66 21.28
CA GLN A 198 0.26 1.12 21.68
C GLN A 198 -0.87 0.45 20.88
N TYR A 199 -0.72 0.32 19.55
CA TYR A 199 -1.68 -0.39 18.71
C TYR A 199 -1.85 -1.84 19.15
N GLN A 200 -0.75 -2.55 19.41
CA GLN A 200 -0.80 -3.94 19.88
C GLN A 200 -1.47 -4.06 21.25
N TYR A 201 -1.21 -3.11 22.16
CA TYR A 201 -1.89 -3.07 23.45
C TYR A 201 -3.40 -2.88 23.29
N TRP A 202 -3.85 -1.87 22.53
CA TRP A 202 -5.26 -1.62 22.28
C TRP A 202 -5.95 -2.82 21.61
N LEU A 203 -5.29 -3.42 20.61
CA LEU A 203 -5.75 -4.64 19.97
C LEU A 203 -5.89 -5.78 21.00
N ARG A 204 -4.88 -6.02 21.84
CA ARG A 204 -4.89 -7.10 22.86
C ARG A 204 -6.01 -6.89 23.88
N MET A 205 -6.24 -5.65 24.30
CA MET A 205 -7.33 -5.26 25.21
C MET A 205 -8.70 -5.18 24.50
N ASN A 206 -8.76 -5.51 23.20
CA ASN A 206 -9.96 -5.47 22.38
C ASN A 206 -10.66 -4.10 22.35
N LYS A 207 -9.90 -3.00 22.48
CA LYS A 207 -10.48 -1.65 22.41
C LYS A 207 -11.05 -1.38 21.02
N THR A 208 -12.28 -0.93 20.96
CA THR A 208 -12.94 -0.53 19.72
C THR A 208 -12.30 0.74 19.15
N PRO A 209 -12.45 1.00 17.84
CA PRO A 209 -12.07 2.27 17.24
C PRO A 209 -12.68 3.49 17.95
N ASP A 210 -13.91 3.39 18.44
CA ASP A 210 -14.58 4.48 19.16
C ASP A 210 -13.94 4.72 20.54
N GLU A 211 -13.60 3.67 21.30
CA GLU A 211 -12.86 3.85 22.56
C GLU A 211 -11.48 4.47 22.34
N VAL A 212 -10.76 4.05 21.29
CA VAL A 212 -9.44 4.64 20.97
C VAL A 212 -9.59 6.08 20.50
N LYS A 213 -10.67 6.43 19.81
CA LYS A 213 -10.99 7.82 19.46
C LYS A 213 -11.11 8.69 20.71
N THR A 214 -11.81 8.21 21.73
CA THR A 214 -11.94 8.89 23.03
C THR A 214 -10.60 9.02 23.73
N ILE A 215 -9.80 7.94 23.78
CA ILE A 215 -8.44 7.95 24.37
C ILE A 215 -7.56 9.01 23.70
N LEU A 216 -7.71 9.20 22.40
CA LEU A 216 -6.91 10.14 21.62
C LEU A 216 -7.43 11.58 21.66
N GLY A 217 -8.51 11.85 22.41
CA GLY A 217 -9.11 13.18 22.53
C GLY A 217 -9.77 13.66 21.23
N LEU A 218 -10.21 12.73 20.38
CA LEU A 218 -10.76 13.04 19.06
C LEU A 218 -12.30 13.23 19.06
N ASP A 219 -12.92 13.16 20.24
CA ASP A 219 -14.36 13.35 20.38
C ASP A 219 -14.77 14.82 20.28
N ASN A 220 -15.98 15.03 19.74
CA ASN A 220 -16.61 16.35 19.61
C ASN A 220 -15.82 17.40 18.80
N LEU A 221 -14.81 17.00 18.04
CA LEU A 221 -14.02 17.93 17.21
C LEU A 221 -14.70 18.33 15.88
N GLY A 222 -15.72 17.58 15.44
CA GLY A 222 -16.34 17.77 14.13
C GLY A 222 -15.29 17.79 13.01
N ALA A 223 -15.38 18.77 12.10
CA ALA A 223 -14.40 18.91 11.01
C ALA A 223 -12.96 19.22 11.47
N LYS A 224 -12.76 19.77 12.68
CA LYS A 224 -11.43 20.07 13.24
C LYS A 224 -10.64 18.80 13.61
N ILE A 225 -11.29 17.63 13.62
CA ILE A 225 -10.63 16.35 13.85
C ILE A 225 -9.46 16.12 12.89
N LEU A 226 -9.54 16.68 11.67
CA LEU A 226 -8.55 16.51 10.63
C LEU A 226 -7.24 17.25 10.87
N ASP A 227 -7.31 18.33 11.63
CA ASP A 227 -6.14 19.12 12.01
C ASP A 227 -5.53 18.57 13.31
N HIS A 228 -6.17 17.59 13.95
CA HIS A 228 -5.69 17.02 15.19
C HIS A 228 -4.54 16.03 14.93
N PRO A 229 -3.39 16.17 15.61
CA PRO A 229 -2.19 15.35 15.35
C PRO A 229 -2.40 13.85 15.58
N ASN A 230 -3.43 13.46 16.33
CA ASN A 230 -3.73 12.06 16.62
C ASN A 230 -4.69 11.40 15.62
N VAL A 231 -5.23 12.13 14.62
CA VAL A 231 -6.22 11.56 13.69
C VAL A 231 -5.62 10.43 12.84
N ASP A 232 -4.37 10.58 12.41
CA ASP A 232 -3.67 9.56 11.63
C ASP A 232 -3.42 8.28 12.46
N ILE A 233 -3.16 8.42 13.76
CA ILE A 233 -3.00 7.31 14.70
C ILE A 233 -4.31 6.52 14.80
N TRP A 234 -5.43 7.21 14.99
CA TRP A 234 -6.75 6.60 15.07
C TRP A 234 -7.17 5.89 13.77
N VAL A 235 -6.93 6.54 12.62
CA VAL A 235 -7.23 5.99 11.30
C VAL A 235 -6.45 4.70 11.06
N ARG A 236 -5.13 4.69 11.34
CA ARG A 236 -4.29 3.49 11.23
C ARG A 236 -4.78 2.37 12.16
N TYR A 237 -5.05 2.69 13.42
CA TYR A 237 -5.56 1.73 14.38
C TYR A 237 -6.87 1.09 13.92
N THR A 238 -7.82 1.90 13.45
CA THR A 238 -9.13 1.44 12.95
C THR A 238 -8.95 0.40 11.82
N GLY A 239 -7.97 0.63 10.93
CA GLY A 239 -7.68 -0.30 9.83
C GLY A 239 -7.13 -1.63 10.33
N MET A 240 -6.21 -1.58 11.29
CA MET A 240 -5.66 -2.77 11.93
C MET A 240 -6.74 -3.55 12.69
N TYR A 241 -7.61 -2.86 13.42
CA TYR A 241 -8.71 -3.47 14.17
C TYR A 241 -9.68 -4.20 13.23
N ASN A 242 -10.13 -3.54 12.16
CA ASN A 242 -11.06 -4.12 11.20
C ASN A 242 -10.46 -5.35 10.50
N LYS A 243 -9.19 -5.26 10.08
CA LYS A 243 -8.46 -6.39 9.50
C LYS A 243 -8.40 -7.57 10.48
N ARG A 244 -8.06 -7.32 11.75
CA ARG A 244 -7.99 -8.36 12.79
C ARG A 244 -9.35 -9.00 13.07
N LYS A 245 -10.41 -8.21 13.06
CA LYS A 245 -11.80 -8.66 13.27
C LYS A 245 -12.44 -9.26 12.01
N LYS A 246 -11.72 -9.25 10.87
CA LYS A 246 -12.26 -9.64 9.55
C LYS A 246 -13.55 -8.89 9.21
N LEU A 247 -13.63 -7.62 9.61
CA LEU A 247 -14.76 -6.77 9.28
C LEU A 247 -14.66 -6.32 7.82
N PRO A 248 -15.80 -6.09 7.15
CA PRO A 248 -15.80 -5.48 5.83
C PRO A 248 -15.07 -4.14 5.82
N ASP A 249 -14.40 -3.80 4.72
CA ASP A 249 -13.76 -2.50 4.55
C ASP A 249 -14.76 -1.33 4.70
N SER A 250 -16.05 -1.58 4.42
CA SER A 250 -17.14 -0.62 4.63
C SER A 250 -17.32 -0.21 6.10
N SER A 251 -16.92 -1.03 7.08
CA SER A 251 -16.98 -0.69 8.50
C SER A 251 -15.96 0.39 8.89
N MET A 252 -14.80 0.43 8.24
CA MET A 252 -13.83 1.50 8.43
C MET A 252 -14.42 2.83 7.94
N ILE A 253 -15.02 2.78 6.76
CA ILE A 253 -15.56 3.93 6.08
C ILE A 253 -16.75 4.49 6.83
N SER A 254 -17.66 3.65 7.32
CA SER A 254 -18.80 4.13 8.09
C SER A 254 -18.37 4.86 9.37
N GLY A 255 -17.33 4.37 10.06
CA GLY A 255 -16.75 5.04 11.22
C GLY A 255 -16.11 6.39 10.87
N LEU A 256 -15.27 6.42 9.83
CA LEU A 256 -14.61 7.66 9.37
C LEU A 256 -15.62 8.70 8.84
N LEU A 257 -16.65 8.30 8.09
CA LEU A 257 -17.66 9.20 7.54
C LEU A 257 -18.46 9.94 8.62
N LYS A 258 -18.64 9.33 9.80
CA LYS A 258 -19.35 9.98 10.91
C LYS A 258 -18.62 11.20 11.43
N VAL A 259 -17.32 11.30 11.19
CA VAL A 259 -16.46 12.30 11.83
C VAL A 259 -15.63 13.12 10.82
N VAL A 260 -15.43 12.61 9.60
CA VAL A 260 -14.64 13.24 8.53
C VAL A 260 -15.50 13.58 7.32
N PRO A 261 -15.43 14.81 6.79
CA PRO A 261 -15.98 15.15 5.48
C PRO A 261 -15.44 14.23 4.36
N THR A 262 -16.34 13.66 3.57
CA THR A 262 -16.01 12.65 2.53
C THR A 262 -14.95 13.12 1.51
N ASP A 263 -14.88 14.42 1.21
CA ASP A 263 -13.89 15.05 0.34
C ASP A 263 -12.46 14.97 0.88
N LYS A 264 -12.28 14.99 2.20
CA LYS A 264 -10.97 14.88 2.87
C LYS A 264 -10.64 13.44 3.28
N MET A 265 -11.62 12.55 3.26
CA MET A 265 -11.50 11.17 3.71
C MET A 265 -10.53 10.33 2.87
N MET A 266 -10.46 10.61 1.56
CA MET A 266 -9.56 9.89 0.67
C MET A 266 -8.09 10.05 1.08
N GLU A 267 -7.69 11.22 1.60
CA GLU A 267 -6.32 11.47 2.06
C GLU A 267 -5.95 10.60 3.27
N LEU A 268 -6.89 10.41 4.20
CA LEU A 268 -6.70 9.56 5.37
C LEU A 268 -6.64 8.08 4.98
N VAL A 269 -7.56 7.62 4.14
CA VAL A 269 -7.62 6.19 3.75
C VAL A 269 -6.40 5.78 2.93
N LYS A 270 -5.83 6.68 2.11
CA LYS A 270 -4.57 6.44 1.38
C LYS A 270 -3.37 6.16 2.30
N LYS A 271 -3.36 6.67 3.53
CA LYS A 271 -2.26 6.43 4.49
C LYS A 271 -2.28 5.03 5.09
N ILE A 272 -3.35 4.26 4.88
CA ILE A 272 -3.57 2.93 5.46
C ILE A 272 -3.04 1.86 4.50
N PRO A 273 -2.08 1.03 4.92
CA PRO A 273 -1.59 -0.07 4.08
C PRO A 273 -2.71 -1.07 3.73
N GLY A 274 -2.87 -1.38 2.45
CA GLY A 274 -3.85 -2.35 1.96
C GLY A 274 -5.28 -1.84 1.82
N SER A 275 -5.49 -0.52 1.81
CA SER A 275 -6.82 0.11 1.84
C SER A 275 -7.52 0.25 0.47
N ALA A 276 -7.06 -0.42 -0.59
CA ALA A 276 -7.56 -0.20 -1.96
C ALA A 276 -9.11 -0.26 -2.07
N LYS A 277 -9.73 -1.29 -1.50
CA LYS A 277 -11.19 -1.43 -1.44
C LYS A 277 -11.87 -0.33 -0.60
N ALA A 278 -11.21 0.10 0.47
CA ALA A 278 -11.70 1.19 1.29
C ALA A 278 -11.66 2.52 0.53
N ILE A 279 -10.57 2.80 -0.21
CA ILE A 279 -10.44 3.97 -1.08
C ILE A 279 -11.55 3.99 -2.13
N GLU A 280 -11.77 2.85 -2.79
CA GLU A 280 -12.81 2.71 -3.82
C GLU A 280 -14.22 2.98 -3.27
N SER A 281 -14.49 2.51 -2.06
CA SER A 281 -15.78 2.72 -1.39
C SER A 281 -15.96 4.17 -0.91
N VAL A 282 -14.89 4.84 -0.45
CA VAL A 282 -14.92 6.29 -0.15
C VAL A 282 -15.21 7.09 -1.41
N GLN A 283 -14.57 6.72 -2.52
CA GLN A 283 -14.77 7.37 -3.82
C GLN A 283 -16.22 7.20 -4.30
N HIS A 284 -16.79 6.00 -4.21
CA HIS A 284 -18.21 5.74 -4.49
C HIS A 284 -19.14 6.66 -3.67
N GLN A 285 -18.93 6.73 -2.36
CA GLN A 285 -19.77 7.55 -1.49
C GLN A 285 -19.61 9.05 -1.76
N TYR A 286 -18.40 9.48 -2.10
CA TYR A 286 -18.14 10.85 -2.52
C TYR A 286 -18.97 11.20 -3.75
N TRP A 287 -18.90 10.38 -4.81
CA TRP A 287 -19.69 10.56 -6.02
C TRP A 287 -21.19 10.58 -5.73
N LEU A 288 -21.70 9.64 -4.91
CA LEU A 288 -23.12 9.62 -4.52
C LEU A 288 -23.54 10.89 -3.77
N ARG A 289 -22.70 11.39 -2.86
CA ARG A 289 -22.97 12.62 -2.08
C ARG A 289 -22.97 13.85 -2.97
N MET A 290 -22.04 13.91 -3.92
CA MET A 290 -21.93 14.98 -4.90
C MET A 290 -22.96 14.85 -6.03
N LYS A 291 -23.80 13.81 -6.01
CA LYS A 291 -24.77 13.47 -7.06
C LYS A 291 -24.12 13.37 -8.45
N THR A 292 -22.87 12.90 -8.50
CA THR A 292 -22.13 12.70 -9.75
C THR A 292 -22.87 11.67 -10.59
N THR A 293 -23.16 11.98 -11.84
CA THR A 293 -23.91 11.06 -12.71
C THR A 293 -23.04 9.86 -13.13
N PRO A 294 -23.65 8.72 -13.49
CA PRO A 294 -22.91 7.60 -14.10
C PRO A 294 -22.03 8.02 -15.28
N GLU A 295 -22.51 8.93 -16.13
CA GLU A 295 -21.77 9.48 -17.27
C GLU A 295 -20.53 10.29 -16.84
N GLU A 296 -20.63 11.08 -15.77
CA GLU A 296 -19.45 11.77 -15.22
C GLU A 296 -18.46 10.80 -14.57
N VAL A 297 -18.96 9.77 -13.86
CA VAL A 297 -18.10 8.74 -13.26
C VAL A 297 -17.38 7.93 -14.33
N LYS A 298 -18.03 7.64 -15.47
CA LYS A 298 -17.43 7.00 -16.64
C LYS A 298 -16.19 7.76 -17.13
N LYS A 299 -16.31 9.09 -17.25
CA LYS A 299 -15.21 10.01 -17.60
C LYS A 299 -14.10 9.99 -16.57
N LEU A 300 -14.45 10.10 -15.29
CA LEU A 300 -13.48 10.07 -14.18
C LEU A 300 -12.70 8.76 -14.09
N LEU A 301 -13.28 7.66 -14.56
CA LEU A 301 -12.65 6.35 -14.62
C LEU A 301 -11.88 6.08 -15.92
N GLY A 302 -11.85 7.06 -16.84
CA GLY A 302 -11.17 6.95 -18.13
C GLY A 302 -11.76 5.87 -19.03
N LEU A 303 -13.06 5.57 -18.89
CA LEU A 303 -13.70 4.49 -19.65
C LEU A 303 -14.06 4.90 -21.09
N ASP A 304 -14.18 6.20 -21.37
CA ASP A 304 -14.52 6.71 -22.71
C ASP A 304 -13.44 6.41 -23.77
N ASP A 305 -12.18 6.38 -23.36
CA ASP A 305 -11.04 6.26 -24.29
C ASP A 305 -10.65 4.79 -24.60
N LEU A 306 -11.34 3.81 -24.00
CA LEU A 306 -10.96 2.40 -24.10
C LEU A 306 -11.51 1.69 -25.34
N GLY A 307 -12.54 2.26 -25.97
CA GLY A 307 -13.22 1.65 -27.11
C GLY A 307 -13.58 0.19 -26.85
N ALA A 308 -13.16 -0.71 -27.76
CA ALA A 308 -13.42 -2.14 -27.64
C ALA A 308 -12.87 -2.75 -26.33
N LYS A 309 -11.78 -2.24 -25.75
CA LYS A 309 -11.14 -2.83 -24.55
C LYS A 309 -11.87 -2.52 -23.24
N ILE A 310 -12.97 -1.77 -23.27
CA ILE A 310 -13.70 -1.37 -22.06
C ILE A 310 -14.13 -2.57 -21.21
N LEU A 311 -14.51 -3.70 -21.82
CA LEU A 311 -14.91 -4.92 -21.12
C LEU A 311 -13.75 -5.58 -20.35
N GLU A 312 -12.51 -5.32 -20.72
CA GLU A 312 -11.32 -5.84 -20.03
C GLU A 312 -10.91 -4.95 -18.86
N SER A 313 -11.47 -3.74 -18.74
CA SER A 313 -11.07 -2.78 -17.71
C SER A 313 -11.63 -3.12 -16.33
N PRO A 314 -10.79 -3.20 -15.28
CA PRO A 314 -11.28 -3.34 -13.90
C PRO A 314 -12.08 -2.12 -13.44
N ASN A 315 -11.90 -0.96 -14.08
CA ASN A 315 -12.69 0.23 -13.79
C ASN A 315 -14.15 0.09 -14.25
N LEU A 316 -14.45 -0.79 -15.20
CA LEU A 316 -15.84 -1.06 -15.60
C LEU A 316 -16.61 -1.69 -14.44
N ASP A 317 -15.99 -2.57 -13.65
CA ASP A 317 -16.63 -3.20 -12.48
C ASP A 317 -16.88 -2.20 -11.35
N ILE A 318 -16.05 -1.15 -11.25
CA ILE A 318 -16.27 -0.01 -10.34
C ILE A 318 -17.48 0.79 -10.83
N TRP A 319 -17.51 1.13 -12.13
CA TRP A 319 -18.63 1.87 -12.73
C TRP A 319 -19.96 1.13 -12.61
N ILE A 320 -20.01 -0.18 -12.89
CA ILE A 320 -21.23 -1.00 -12.76
C ILE A 320 -21.77 -0.96 -11.33
N ARG A 321 -20.90 -1.12 -10.32
CA ARG A 321 -21.32 -1.06 -8.92
C ARG A 321 -21.84 0.33 -8.55
N TYR A 322 -21.16 1.38 -9.01
CA TYR A 322 -21.59 2.76 -8.79
C TYR A 322 -22.97 3.02 -9.37
N THR A 323 -23.13 2.72 -10.67
CA THR A 323 -24.36 3.00 -11.42
C THR A 323 -25.54 2.23 -10.86
N ARG A 324 -25.34 0.98 -10.42
CA ARG A 324 -26.40 0.21 -9.73
C ARG A 324 -26.90 0.93 -8.48
N THR A 325 -25.99 1.31 -7.58
CA THR A 325 -26.36 2.04 -6.35
C THR A 325 -26.94 3.42 -6.64
N TYR A 326 -26.43 4.12 -7.66
CA TYR A 326 -26.98 5.40 -8.10
C TYR A 326 -28.42 5.24 -8.61
N ASN A 327 -28.67 4.25 -9.47
CA ASN A 327 -29.98 3.98 -10.05
C ASN A 327 -31.00 3.60 -8.97
N GLU A 328 -30.63 2.72 -8.04
CA GLU A 328 -31.47 2.36 -6.89
C GLU A 328 -31.89 3.59 -6.08
N ARG A 329 -30.95 4.50 -5.78
CA ARG A 329 -31.25 5.73 -5.03
C ARG A 329 -32.10 6.74 -5.77
N ASN A 330 -32.09 6.68 -7.10
CA ASN A 330 -32.85 7.59 -7.97
C ASN A 330 -34.08 6.90 -8.59
N ASN A 331 -34.46 5.70 -8.12
CA ASN A 331 -35.57 4.91 -8.64
C ASN A 331 -35.51 4.66 -10.16
N LEU A 332 -34.31 4.49 -10.72
CA LEU A 332 -34.10 4.15 -12.12
C LEU A 332 -34.11 2.62 -12.30
N PRO A 333 -34.70 2.10 -13.38
CA PRO A 333 -34.73 0.67 -13.65
C PRO A 333 -33.33 0.14 -13.99
N GLU A 334 -33.10 -1.16 -13.76
CA GLU A 334 -31.85 -1.84 -14.15
C GLU A 334 -31.55 -1.67 -15.66
N THR A 335 -32.60 -1.62 -16.48
CA THR A 335 -32.48 -1.42 -17.93
C THR A 335 -31.76 -0.14 -18.30
N ALA A 336 -31.82 0.93 -17.49
CA ALA A 336 -31.10 2.16 -17.77
C ALA A 336 -29.57 1.95 -17.74
N MET A 337 -29.07 1.22 -16.74
CA MET A 337 -27.64 0.86 -16.67
C MET A 337 -27.23 -0.06 -17.81
N ILE A 338 -28.07 -1.04 -18.14
CA ILE A 338 -27.81 -1.98 -19.24
C ILE A 338 -27.76 -1.25 -20.58
N GLU A 339 -28.66 -0.30 -20.81
CA GLU A 339 -28.69 0.55 -22.00
C GLU A 339 -27.41 1.37 -22.12
N ASP A 340 -26.98 2.01 -21.03
CA ASP A 340 -25.71 2.74 -20.99
C ASP A 340 -24.53 1.83 -21.33
N LEU A 341 -24.42 0.65 -20.70
CA LEU A 341 -23.36 -0.33 -20.96
C LEU A 341 -23.32 -0.78 -22.42
N LEU A 342 -24.47 -1.08 -23.01
CA LEU A 342 -24.58 -1.50 -24.41
C LEU A 342 -24.16 -0.38 -25.38
N LYS A 343 -24.42 0.89 -25.04
CA LYS A 343 -23.92 2.04 -25.82
C LYS A 343 -22.40 2.21 -25.71
N MET A 344 -21.75 1.67 -24.67
CA MET A 344 -20.29 1.77 -24.52
C MET A 344 -19.53 0.70 -25.31
N ILE A 345 -20.20 -0.35 -25.78
CA ILE A 345 -19.55 -1.50 -26.43
C ILE A 345 -20.03 -1.71 -27.87
N PRO A 346 -19.18 -2.28 -28.73
CA PRO A 346 -19.62 -2.82 -30.01
C PRO A 346 -20.73 -3.88 -29.82
N ALA A 347 -21.70 -3.90 -30.74
CA ALA A 347 -22.86 -4.79 -30.66
C ALA A 347 -22.50 -6.28 -30.67
N ASP A 348 -21.45 -6.67 -31.39
CA ASP A 348 -20.91 -8.03 -31.43
C ASP A 348 -20.33 -8.50 -30.07
N ARG A 349 -19.96 -7.58 -29.17
CA ARG A 349 -19.53 -7.91 -27.80
C ARG A 349 -20.68 -8.03 -26.79
N THR A 350 -21.94 -7.93 -27.22
CA THR A 350 -23.14 -8.03 -26.33
C THR A 350 -23.10 -9.28 -25.45
N MET A 351 -22.71 -10.42 -26.02
CA MET A 351 -22.70 -11.69 -25.26
C MET A 351 -21.53 -11.80 -24.29
N GLU A 352 -20.48 -11.01 -24.46
CA GLU A 352 -19.42 -10.89 -23.45
C GLU A 352 -19.89 -10.08 -22.24
N LEU A 353 -20.66 -9.01 -22.47
CA LEU A 353 -21.34 -8.28 -21.39
C LEU A 353 -22.34 -9.18 -20.65
N ALA A 354 -23.13 -9.97 -21.39
CA ALA A 354 -24.07 -10.93 -20.80
C ALA A 354 -23.38 -11.98 -19.91
N LYS A 355 -22.17 -12.42 -20.27
CA LYS A 355 -21.36 -13.33 -19.44
C LYS A 355 -20.88 -12.66 -18.15
N LYS A 356 -20.54 -11.36 -18.19
CA LYS A 356 -20.17 -10.59 -16.99
C LYS A 356 -21.36 -10.34 -16.06
N LEU A 357 -22.56 -10.25 -16.60
CA LEU A 357 -23.79 -9.98 -15.86
C LEU A 357 -24.81 -11.12 -16.08
N PRO A 358 -24.53 -12.34 -15.60
CA PRO A 358 -25.34 -13.52 -15.93
C PRO A 358 -26.79 -13.41 -15.46
N GLY A 359 -27.04 -12.74 -14.32
CA GLY A 359 -28.40 -12.47 -13.82
C GLY A 359 -29.23 -11.56 -14.73
N SER A 360 -28.58 -10.80 -15.61
CA SER A 360 -29.21 -9.83 -16.51
C SER A 360 -29.10 -10.26 -17.98
N ALA A 361 -28.59 -11.45 -18.30
CA ALA A 361 -28.27 -11.89 -19.66
C ALA A 361 -29.47 -11.76 -20.62
N LYS A 362 -30.67 -12.20 -20.19
CA LYS A 362 -31.86 -12.09 -21.04
C LYS A 362 -32.32 -10.65 -21.25
N THR A 363 -32.15 -9.81 -20.22
CA THR A 363 -32.44 -8.37 -20.29
C THR A 363 -31.45 -7.68 -21.22
N ILE A 364 -30.18 -8.05 -21.20
CA ILE A 364 -29.15 -7.53 -22.10
C ILE A 364 -29.49 -7.84 -23.56
N GLU A 365 -29.86 -9.08 -23.90
CA GLU A 365 -30.32 -9.44 -25.24
C GLU A 365 -31.54 -8.62 -25.68
N ASN A 366 -32.50 -8.42 -24.77
CA ASN A 366 -33.71 -7.63 -25.01
C ASN A 366 -33.39 -6.18 -25.34
N VAL A 367 -32.63 -5.53 -24.46
CA VAL A 367 -32.26 -4.11 -24.59
C VAL A 367 -31.42 -3.91 -25.84
N GLN A 368 -30.52 -4.84 -26.18
CA GLN A 368 -29.75 -4.76 -27.43
C GLN A 368 -30.66 -4.79 -28.66
N CYS A 369 -31.67 -5.67 -28.69
CA CYS A 369 -32.64 -5.68 -29.80
C CYS A 369 -33.41 -4.35 -29.87
N GLN A 370 -33.84 -3.81 -28.73
CA GLN A 370 -34.57 -2.54 -28.66
C GLN A 370 -33.70 -1.36 -29.14
N LEU A 371 -32.44 -1.28 -28.72
CA LEU A 371 -31.50 -0.25 -29.17
C LEU A 371 -31.32 -0.29 -30.69
N LEU A 372 -31.11 -1.48 -31.26
CA LEU A 372 -30.95 -1.63 -32.71
C LEU A 372 -32.22 -1.21 -33.48
N LEU A 373 -33.41 -1.47 -32.92
CA LEU A 373 -34.68 -1.02 -33.51
C LEU A 373 -34.83 0.51 -33.42
N GLN A 374 -34.48 1.11 -32.27
CA GLN A 374 -34.49 2.55 -32.09
C GLN A 374 -33.53 3.26 -33.07
N MET A 375 -32.38 2.62 -33.37
CA MET A 375 -31.43 3.07 -34.37
C MET A 375 -31.90 2.81 -35.82
N SER A 376 -33.13 2.33 -36.03
CA SER A 376 -33.72 2.00 -37.33
C SER A 376 -32.88 1.03 -38.18
N LYS A 377 -32.19 0.09 -37.53
CA LYS A 377 -31.36 -0.90 -38.23
C LYS A 377 -32.20 -1.95 -38.93
N THR A 378 -31.80 -2.32 -40.13
CA THR A 378 -32.39 -3.44 -40.88
C THR A 378 -31.84 -4.78 -40.38
N PRO A 379 -32.54 -5.91 -40.60
CA PRO A 379 -32.00 -7.24 -40.32
C PRO A 379 -30.62 -7.52 -40.92
N SER A 380 -30.33 -6.98 -42.10
CA SER A 380 -29.03 -7.12 -42.77
C SER A 380 -27.94 -6.34 -42.03
N GLU A 381 -28.17 -5.06 -41.72
CA GLU A 381 -27.24 -4.25 -40.92
C GLU A 381 -26.96 -4.87 -39.54
N VAL A 382 -28.00 -5.37 -38.86
CA VAL A 382 -27.83 -6.03 -37.55
C VAL A 382 -26.99 -7.29 -37.68
N LYS A 383 -27.13 -8.05 -38.78
CA LYS A 383 -26.31 -9.25 -39.02
C LYS A 383 -24.81 -8.87 -39.07
N THR A 384 -24.47 -7.79 -39.75
CA THR A 384 -23.11 -7.25 -39.83
C THR A 384 -22.63 -6.68 -38.50
N LEU A 385 -23.45 -5.87 -37.81
CA LEU A 385 -23.09 -5.29 -36.50
C LEU A 385 -22.83 -6.34 -35.42
N LEU A 386 -23.46 -7.52 -35.52
CA LEU A 386 -23.24 -8.66 -34.63
C LEU A 386 -22.09 -9.59 -35.09
N GLY A 387 -21.41 -9.24 -36.19
CA GLY A 387 -20.30 -9.99 -36.77
C GLY A 387 -20.70 -11.34 -37.37
N LEU A 388 -21.97 -11.54 -37.72
CA LEU A 388 -22.50 -12.85 -38.13
C LEU A 388 -22.24 -13.18 -39.61
N ASP A 389 -22.01 -12.18 -40.44
CA ASP A 389 -21.72 -12.32 -41.87
C ASP A 389 -20.34 -12.96 -42.15
N THR A 390 -19.37 -12.77 -41.26
CA THR A 390 -18.00 -13.29 -41.41
C THR A 390 -17.80 -14.73 -40.93
N LEU A 391 -18.79 -15.34 -40.28
CA LEU A 391 -18.63 -16.62 -39.58
C LEU A 391 -18.73 -17.87 -40.46
N GLY A 392 -19.30 -17.75 -41.67
CA GLY A 392 -19.47 -18.88 -42.59
C GLY A 392 -20.15 -20.08 -41.91
N THR A 393 -19.47 -21.24 -41.89
CA THR A 393 -19.97 -22.48 -41.28
C THR A 393 -20.11 -22.43 -39.76
N LYS A 394 -19.42 -21.49 -39.08
CA LYS A 394 -19.49 -21.29 -37.63
C LYS A 394 -20.66 -20.39 -37.18
N LEU A 395 -21.53 -19.99 -38.11
CA LEU A 395 -22.66 -19.11 -37.81
C LEU A 395 -23.56 -19.67 -36.70
N LEU A 396 -23.82 -20.98 -36.73
CA LEU A 396 -24.69 -21.66 -35.76
C LEU A 396 -24.08 -21.71 -34.35
N ASP A 397 -22.75 -21.60 -34.25
CA ASP A 397 -22.03 -21.59 -32.98
C ASP A 397 -21.95 -20.19 -32.36
N SER A 398 -22.38 -19.16 -33.10
CA SER A 398 -22.29 -17.78 -32.64
C SER A 398 -23.21 -17.52 -31.45
N PRO A 399 -22.70 -17.01 -30.32
CA PRO A 399 -23.54 -16.63 -29.20
C PRO A 399 -24.49 -15.47 -29.56
N ASN A 400 -24.14 -14.65 -30.57
CA ASN A 400 -24.94 -13.52 -31.02
C ASN A 400 -26.10 -13.93 -31.95
N LEU A 401 -26.14 -15.18 -32.44
CA LEU A 401 -27.17 -15.62 -33.40
C LEU A 401 -28.59 -15.46 -32.84
N ASN A 402 -28.77 -15.75 -31.54
CA ASN A 402 -30.06 -15.61 -30.87
C ASN A 402 -30.55 -14.16 -30.83
N ILE A 403 -29.64 -13.18 -30.69
CA ILE A 403 -29.97 -11.75 -30.74
C ILE A 403 -30.51 -11.41 -32.12
N TRP A 404 -29.84 -11.84 -33.19
CA TRP A 404 -30.28 -11.58 -34.56
C TRP A 404 -31.64 -12.23 -34.88
N ILE A 405 -31.84 -13.50 -34.51
CA ILE A 405 -33.12 -14.20 -34.71
C ILE A 405 -34.26 -13.45 -34.01
N ARG A 406 -34.01 -13.01 -32.77
CA ARG A 406 -34.99 -12.27 -31.98
C ARG A 406 -35.27 -10.90 -32.57
N PHE A 407 -34.23 -10.17 -32.95
CA PHE A 407 -34.34 -8.88 -33.61
C PHE A 407 -35.24 -8.95 -34.84
N LYS A 408 -35.02 -9.93 -35.74
CA LYS A 408 -35.88 -10.13 -36.92
C LYS A 408 -37.35 -10.31 -36.58
N ARG A 409 -37.64 -11.07 -35.52
CA ARG A 409 -39.02 -11.28 -35.07
C ARG A 409 -39.66 -9.97 -34.61
N MET A 410 -38.93 -9.16 -33.85
CA MET A 410 -39.40 -7.86 -33.38
C MET A 410 -39.56 -6.86 -34.54
N TYR A 411 -38.59 -6.81 -35.44
CA TYR A 411 -38.61 -5.96 -36.64
C TYR A 411 -39.83 -6.28 -37.52
N LYS A 412 -40.12 -7.57 -37.75
CA LYS A 412 -41.32 -8.01 -38.49
C LYS A 412 -42.62 -7.57 -37.82
N GLN A 413 -42.70 -7.58 -36.50
CA GLN A 413 -43.87 -7.13 -35.76
C GLN A 413 -44.09 -5.61 -35.91
N GLN A 414 -43.01 -4.83 -35.96
CA GLN A 414 -43.06 -3.38 -36.07
C GLN A 414 -43.29 -2.87 -37.49
N HIS A 415 -42.77 -3.57 -38.51
CA HIS A 415 -42.76 -3.10 -39.91
C HIS A 415 -43.52 -3.99 -40.91
N GLY A 416 -44.15 -5.08 -40.44
CA GLY A 416 -44.89 -6.01 -41.30
C GLY A 416 -44.00 -7.06 -42.00
N ALA A 417 -44.63 -8.03 -42.65
CA ALA A 417 -43.97 -9.25 -43.13
C ALA A 417 -42.97 -9.05 -44.29
N ALA A 418 -43.17 -8.02 -45.12
CA ALA A 418 -42.34 -7.77 -46.31
C ALA A 418 -40.99 -7.12 -46.00
N ALA A 419 -40.82 -6.53 -44.81
CA ALA A 419 -39.61 -5.77 -44.47
C ALA A 419 -38.51 -6.61 -43.79
N ALA A 420 -38.79 -7.88 -43.45
CA ALA A 420 -37.92 -8.72 -42.61
C ALA A 420 -37.07 -9.75 -43.37
N ALA A 421 -37.17 -9.78 -44.70
CA ALA A 421 -36.31 -10.57 -45.59
C ALA A 421 -34.94 -9.88 -45.72
#